data_AF-A0A0E3S4E6-F1
#
_entry.id   AF-A0A0E3S4E6-F1
#
_cell.length_a   1.000
_cell.length_b   1.000
_cell.length_c   1.000
_cell.angle_alpha   90.00
_cell.angle_beta   90.00
_cell.angle_gamma   90.00
#
_symmetry.space_group_name_H-M   'P 1'
#
loop_
_entity.id
_entity.type
_entity.pdbx_description
1 polymer ?
#
loop_
_entity_poly.entity_id
_entity_poly.type
_entity_poly.pdbx_seq_one_letter_code
_entity_poly.pdbx_strand_id
1 'polypeptide(L)' 'MNYIQFPEKHWKKIRTTNMMERTNKELKRRSRVVGAFPNQESVLRLAVSILIDINEDWITGNKYIVMKQ' A
#
# COMPACT_ATOMS: atom_id res chain seq x y z
N MET A 1 19.89 8.83 4.88
CA MET A 1 19.69 7.53 5.54
C MET A 1 19.65 6.45 4.46
N ASN A 2 20.43 5.38 4.58
CA ASN A 2 20.59 4.32 3.57
C ASN A 2 20.05 2.99 4.14
N TYR A 3 19.49 2.12 3.28
CA TYR A 3 18.94 0.82 3.68
C TYR A 3 19.96 -0.10 4.39
N ILE A 4 21.26 0.14 4.17
CA ILE A 4 22.38 -0.57 4.80
C ILE A 4 22.41 -0.37 6.33
N GLN A 5 21.76 0.67 6.86
CA GLN A 5 21.66 0.94 8.29
C GLN A 5 20.70 -0.03 9.02
N PHE A 6 19.98 -0.87 8.29
CA PHE A 6 19.07 -1.88 8.85
C PHE A 6 19.69 -3.27 8.80
N PRO A 7 19.21 -4.27 9.55
CA PRO A 7 19.63 -5.66 9.39
C PRO A 7 19.48 -6.14 7.94
N GLU A 8 20.42 -6.97 7.46
CA GLU A 8 20.45 -7.47 6.08
C GLU A 8 19.13 -8.16 5.66
N LYS A 9 18.49 -8.85 6.61
CA LYS A 9 17.15 -9.45 6.46
C LYS A 9 16.07 -8.47 5.97
N HIS A 10 16.24 -7.16 6.18
CA HIS A 10 15.30 -6.11 5.80
C HIS A 10 15.69 -5.37 4.51
N TRP A 11 16.93 -5.48 4.03
CA TRP A 11 17.42 -4.70 2.89
C TRP A 11 16.58 -4.89 1.63
N LYS A 12 16.22 -6.14 1.31
CA LYS A 12 15.40 -6.44 0.14
C LYS A 12 14.04 -5.74 0.18
N LYS A 13 13.44 -5.60 1.37
CA LYS A 13 12.14 -4.93 1.55
C LYS A 13 12.29 -3.41 1.48
N ILE A 14 13.32 -2.86 2.12
CA ILE A 14 13.55 -1.40 2.21
C ILE A 14 14.04 -0.81 0.88
N ARG A 15 14.90 -1.53 0.13
CA ARG A 15 15.45 -1.01 -1.13
C ARG A 15 14.43 -0.91 -2.28
N THR A 16 13.29 -1.60 -2.16
CA THR A 16 12.33 -1.71 -3.27
C THR A 16 11.05 -0.94 -3.00
N THR A 17 10.45 -0.38 -4.06
CA THR A 17 9.16 0.31 -4.05
C THR A 17 7.97 -0.63 -4.28
N ASN A 18 8.20 -1.95 -4.35
CA ASN A 18 7.19 -2.96 -4.70
C ASN A 18 5.88 -2.85 -3.89
N MET A 19 5.97 -2.56 -2.59
CA MET A 19 4.78 -2.37 -1.75
C MET A 19 3.96 -1.17 -2.24
N MET A 20 4.61 -0.02 -2.40
CA MET A 20 3.98 1.22 -2.83
C MET A 20 3.37 1.06 -4.23
N GLU A 21 4.10 0.44 -5.14
CA GLU A 21 3.62 0.15 -6.50
C GLU A 21 2.41 -0.77 -6.51
N ARG A 22 2.39 -1.81 -5.65
CA ARG A 22 1.25 -2.71 -5.52
C ARG A 22 0.01 -1.99 -4.97
N THR A 23 0.17 -1.16 -3.93
CA THR A 23 -0.92 -0.34 -3.38
C THR A 23 -1.45 0.66 -4.42
N ASN A 24 -0.57 1.37 -5.12
CA ASN A 24 -0.96 2.31 -6.17
C ASN A 24 -1.66 1.62 -7.35
N LYS A 25 -1.21 0.42 -7.74
CA LYS A 25 -1.86 -0.38 -8.77
C LYS A 25 -3.27 -0.76 -8.36
N GLU A 26 -3.49 -1.15 -7.11
CA GLU A 26 -4.80 -1.52 -6.61
C GLU A 26 -5.75 -0.32 -6.49
N LEU A 27 -5.25 0.81 -5.98
CA LEU A 27 -5.99 2.06 -5.94
C LEU A 27 -6.46 2.47 -7.35
N LYS A 28 -5.56 2.40 -8.35
CA LYS A 28 -5.88 2.68 -9.75
C LYS A 28 -6.86 1.68 -10.35
N ARG A 29 -6.74 0.39 -10.00
CA ARG A 29 -7.63 -0.67 -10.51
C ARG A 29 -9.05 -0.47 -9.99
N ARG A 30 -9.22 -0.23 -8.70
CA ARG A 30 -10.54 -0.06 -8.06
C ARG A 30 -11.19 1.29 -8.36
N SER A 31 -10.40 2.36 -8.53
CA SER A 31 -10.97 3.66 -8.94
C SER A 31 -11.41 3.70 -10.40
N ARG A 32 -10.86 2.83 -11.26
CA ARG A 32 -11.17 2.80 -12.71
C ARG A 32 -12.66 2.59 -13.02
N VAL A 33 -13.40 1.86 -12.17
CA VAL A 33 -14.84 1.61 -12.38
C VAL A 33 -15.69 2.88 -12.26
N VAL A 34 -15.21 3.88 -11.52
CA VAL A 34 -15.95 5.13 -11.28
C VAL A 34 -15.90 6.05 -12.50
N GLY A 35 -14.85 5.95 -13.33
CA GLY A 35 -14.66 6.79 -14.51
C GLY A 35 -14.27 8.23 -14.18
N ALA A 36 -15.20 9.01 -13.61
CA ALA A 36 -15.02 10.40 -13.20
C ALA A 36 -15.64 10.65 -11.82
N PHE A 37 -14.94 11.38 -10.96
CA PHE A 37 -15.44 11.73 -9.63
C PHE A 37 -16.16 13.09 -9.66
N PRO A 38 -17.29 13.23 -8.96
CA PRO A 38 -18.06 14.48 -8.94
C PRO A 38 -17.38 15.58 -8.10
N ASN A 39 -16.49 15.23 -7.17
CA ASN A 39 -15.70 16.17 -6.36
C ASN A 39 -14.50 15.47 -5.69
N GLN A 40 -13.62 16.26 -5.08
CA GLN A 40 -12.43 15.78 -4.39
C GLN A 40 -12.74 14.91 -3.16
N GLU A 41 -13.83 15.18 -2.44
CA GLU A 41 -14.21 14.36 -1.29
C GLU A 41 -14.61 12.94 -1.69
N SER A 42 -15.27 12.79 -2.84
CA SER A 42 -15.73 11.49 -3.33
C SER A 42 -14.56 10.58 -3.69
N VAL A 43 -13.51 11.14 -4.30
CA VAL A 43 -12.27 10.37 -4.55
C VAL A 43 -11.54 10.05 -3.24
N LEU A 44 -11.50 10.99 -2.29
CA LEU A 44 -10.88 10.75 -0.99
C LEU A 44 -11.58 9.63 -0.22
N ARG A 45 -12.92 9.64 -0.18
CA ARG A 45 -13.72 8.59 0.47
C ARG A 45 -13.44 7.22 -0.12
N LEU A 46 -13.41 7.10 -1.45
CA LEU A 46 -13.09 5.83 -2.10
C LEU A 46 -11.64 5.41 -1.79
N ALA A 47 -10.67 6.32 -1.90
CA ALA A 47 -9.28 6.01 -1.65
C ALA A 47 -9.05 5.54 -0.21
N VAL A 48 -9.64 6.22 0.78
CA VAL A 48 -9.58 5.83 2.19
C VAL A 48 -10.22 4.47 2.40
N SER A 49 -11.41 4.22 1.84
CA SER A 49 -12.06 2.91 1.93
C SER A 49 -11.19 1.78 1.37
N ILE A 50 -10.57 1.98 0.20
CA ILE A 50 -9.66 0.99 -0.40
C ILE A 50 -8.43 0.76 0.49
N LEU A 51 -7.87 1.82 1.08
CA LEU A 51 -6.70 1.70 1.96
C LEU A 51 -7.03 0.98 3.27
N ILE A 52 -8.24 1.15 3.81
CA ILE A 52 -8.73 0.40 4.97
C ILE A 52 -8.78 -1.09 4.63
N ASP A 53 -9.39 -1.47 3.50
CA ASP A 53 -9.43 -2.87 3.06
C ASP A 53 -8.03 -3.49 2.93
N ILE A 54 -7.10 -2.77 2.28
CA ILE A 54 -5.71 -3.23 2.13
C ILE A 54 -5.03 -3.40 3.49
N ASN A 55 -5.30 -2.49 4.43
CA ASN A 55 -4.76 -2.57 5.78
C ASN A 55 -5.35 -3.76 6.55
N GLU A 56 -6.66 -4.01 6.43
CA GLU A 56 -7.30 -5.19 7.02
C GLU A 56 -6.72 -6.50 6.46
N ASP A 57 -6.51 -6.59 5.15
CA ASP A 57 -5.83 -7.72 4.49
C ASP A 57 -4.41 -7.93 5.04
N TRP A 58 -3.68 -6.84 5.32
CA TRP A 58 -2.34 -6.92 5.88
C TRP A 58 -2.31 -7.35 7.35
N ILE A 59 -3.33 -6.96 8.13
CA ILE A 59 -3.45 -7.34 9.55
C ILE A 59 -3.87 -8.81 9.68
N THR A 60 -4.83 -9.24 8.86
CA THR A 60 -5.44 -10.59 8.92
C THR A 60 -4.66 -11.65 8.13
N GLY A 61 -3.99 -11.26 7.06
CA GLY A 61 -3.22 -12.13 6.19
C GLY A 61 -1.71 -12.21 6.49
N ASN A 62 -0.94 -12.68 5.51
CA ASN A 62 0.51 -12.68 5.57
C ASN A 62 1.05 -11.23 5.52
N LYS A 63 1.34 -10.67 6.69
CA LYS A 63 2.00 -9.36 6.85
C LYS A 63 3.18 -9.21 5.88
N TYR A 64 3.02 -8.37 4.86
CA TYR A 64 4.06 -8.13 3.85
C TYR A 64 5.36 -7.62 4.51
N ILE A 65 5.21 -6.80 5.55
CA ILE A 65 6.28 -6.38 6.46
C ILE A 65 6.06 -7.00 7.83
N VAL A 66 6.68 -8.15 8.06
CA VAL A 66 7.12 -8.53 9.40
C VAL A 66 8.57 -8.08 9.52
N MET A 67 8.83 -7.04 10.31
CA MET A 67 10.18 -6.74 10.79
C MET A 67 10.38 -7.56 12.06
N LYS A 68 10.88 -8.79 11.93
CA LYS A 68 11.31 -9.53 13.12
C LYS A 68 12.51 -8.79 13.70
N GLN A 69 12.47 -8.47 15.00
CA GLN A 69 13.60 -7.88 15.72
C GLN A 69 14.87 -8.71 15.50
#